data_AF-A0A3D1IK23-F1
#
_entry.id   AF-A0A3D1IK23-F1
#
_cell.length_a   1.000
_cell.length_b   1.000
_cell.length_c   1.000
_cell.angle_alpha   90.00
_cell.angle_beta   90.00
_cell.angle_gamma   90.00
#
_symmetry.space_group_name_H-M   'P 1'
#
loop_
_entity.id
_entity.type
_entity.pdbx_description
1 polymer ?
#
loop_
_entity_poly.entity_id
_entity_poly.type
_entity_poly.pdbx_seq_one_letter_code
_entity_poly.pdbx_strand_id
1 'polypeptide(L)'
;MTRPESSSSAASGPTPGDSTDRPITVIQDELFGASQSKLQKYASLIIGQSGLWPLIRYEVITLLCMPVPGALGLFLRMKLYPRLLGRVGRNVTFGHGIVLRHPHKIRIGDDVHIDDQCVLDAKGA
;
A
#
# COMPACT_ATOMS: atom_id res chain seq x y z
N MET A 1 -0.19 45.11 65.36
CA MET A 1 -1.65 45.38 65.25
C MET A 1 -2.06 44.88 63.86
N THR A 2 -2.74 43.77 63.59
CA THR A 2 -3.58 42.79 64.32
C THR A 2 -3.76 41.62 63.34
N ARG A 3 -3.66 40.37 63.79
CA ARG A 3 -4.38 39.24 63.17
C ARG A 3 -5.76 39.18 63.86
N PRO A 4 -6.86 38.86 63.16
CA PRO A 4 -7.39 37.47 63.19
C PRO A 4 -8.05 37.03 61.85
N GLU A 5 -8.00 35.74 61.46
CA GLU A 5 -9.08 34.70 61.51
C GLU A 5 -10.23 34.97 60.51
N SER A 6 -10.94 34.04 59.87
CA SER A 6 -11.01 32.57 59.71
C SER A 6 -12.05 32.37 58.58
N SER A 7 -11.97 31.38 57.70
CA SER A 7 -12.83 30.16 57.70
C SER A 7 -12.93 29.71 56.22
N SER A 8 -12.52 28.50 55.86
CA SER A 8 -13.27 27.23 55.88
C SER A 8 -13.92 26.87 54.52
N SER A 9 -13.43 25.78 53.92
CA SER A 9 -14.16 24.69 53.21
C SER A 9 -13.30 24.18 52.03
N ALA A 10 -12.68 23.01 52.16
CA ALA A 10 -13.20 21.66 51.90
C ALA A 10 -13.09 21.22 50.42
N ALA A 11 -12.57 19.99 50.25
CA ALA A 11 -12.49 19.17 49.03
C ALA A 11 -11.40 19.59 48.01
N SER A 12 -10.61 18.71 47.37
CA SER A 12 -10.77 17.28 47.08
C SER A 12 -9.44 16.67 46.59
N GLY A 13 -9.04 15.53 47.16
CA GLY A 13 -8.41 14.34 46.54
C GLY A 13 -7.17 14.42 45.62
N PRO A 14 -6.36 13.36 45.55
CA PRO A 14 -5.27 13.23 44.58
C PRO A 14 -5.85 12.91 43.20
N THR A 15 -5.39 13.58 42.13
CA THR A 15 -5.71 13.16 40.76
C THR A 15 -4.57 12.31 40.21
N PRO A 16 -4.77 10.99 40.06
CA PRO A 16 -3.82 10.12 39.37
C PRO A 16 -4.01 10.27 37.86
N GLY A 17 -2.91 10.32 37.11
CA GLY A 17 -2.91 10.12 35.66
C GLY A 17 -2.40 11.31 34.86
N ASP A 18 -1.09 11.51 34.84
CA ASP A 18 -0.45 12.19 33.73
C ASP A 18 -0.23 11.16 32.61
N SER A 19 -1.17 11.13 31.69
CA SER A 19 -1.37 10.18 30.60
C SER A 19 -0.41 10.41 29.43
N THR A 20 0.89 10.30 29.65
CA THR A 20 1.92 10.36 28.58
C THR A 20 2.30 8.97 28.07
N ASP A 21 1.30 8.10 27.90
CA ASP A 21 1.47 6.81 27.23
C ASP A 21 0.28 6.59 26.30
N ARG A 22 0.19 7.39 25.24
CA ARG A 22 -0.65 7.05 24.09
C ARG A 22 0.10 5.92 23.38
N PRO A 23 -0.39 4.68 23.44
CA PRO A 23 0.43 3.59 22.97
C PRO A 23 0.39 3.64 21.44
N ILE A 24 1.57 3.77 20.84
CA ILE A 24 1.83 3.74 19.39
C ILE A 24 1.17 2.51 18.72
N THR A 25 0.82 1.50 19.51
CA THR A 25 0.12 0.29 19.11
C THR A 25 -1.31 0.51 18.59
N VAL A 26 -2.04 1.57 18.97
CA VAL A 26 -3.44 1.75 18.50
C VAL A 26 -3.52 2.03 16.99
N ILE A 27 -2.58 2.81 16.47
CA ILE A 27 -2.47 3.06 15.01
C ILE A 27 -2.05 1.78 14.29
N GLN A 28 -1.23 0.94 14.94
CA GLN A 28 -0.80 -0.34 14.38
C GLN A 28 -1.98 -1.34 14.37
N ASP A 29 -2.78 -1.43 15.41
CA ASP A 29 -3.93 -2.36 15.46
C ASP A 29 -5.09 -1.94 14.54
N GLU A 30 -5.34 -0.65 14.34
CA GLU A 30 -6.33 -0.18 13.36
C GLU A 30 -5.85 -0.33 11.90
N LEU A 31 -4.53 -0.23 11.63
CA LEU A 31 -3.95 -0.50 10.29
C LEU A 31 -3.69 -2.00 10.03
N PHE A 32 -3.52 -2.81 11.07
CA PHE A 32 -3.22 -4.24 11.00
C PHE A 32 -4.36 -5.15 11.51
N GLY A 33 -5.58 -4.61 11.60
CA GLY A 33 -6.81 -5.25 12.08
C GLY A 33 -6.92 -6.76 11.82
N ALA A 34 -7.25 -7.47 12.89
CA ALA A 34 -7.06 -8.89 13.15
C ALA A 34 -7.93 -9.89 12.34
N SER A 35 -8.38 -9.57 11.13
CA SER A 35 -9.20 -10.51 10.34
C SER A 35 -8.91 -10.48 8.84
N GLN A 36 -7.66 -10.24 8.46
CA GLN A 36 -7.19 -10.39 7.08
C GLN A 36 -5.97 -11.32 7.08
N SER A 37 -6.07 -12.45 6.37
CA SER A 37 -4.97 -13.40 6.21
C SER A 37 -3.71 -12.69 5.66
N LYS A 38 -2.49 -13.18 5.95
CA LYS A 38 -1.23 -12.59 5.43
C LYS A 38 -1.28 -12.37 3.90
N LEU A 39 -1.99 -13.26 3.20
CA LEU A 39 -2.28 -13.17 1.76
C LEU A 39 -3.18 -11.99 1.40
N GLN A 40 -4.20 -11.69 2.20
CA GLN A 40 -5.06 -10.51 2.03
C GLN A 40 -4.31 -9.20 2.31
N LYS A 41 -3.43 -9.19 3.31
CA LYS A 41 -2.54 -8.04 3.56
C LYS A 41 -1.59 -7.80 2.38
N TYR A 42 -0.99 -8.86 1.83
CA TYR A 42 -0.14 -8.75 0.63
C TYR A 42 -0.94 -8.32 -0.61
N ALA A 43 -2.11 -8.91 -0.83
CA ALA A 43 -2.99 -8.56 -1.95
C ALA A 43 -3.46 -7.11 -1.88
N SER A 44 -3.83 -6.61 -0.69
CA SER A 44 -4.19 -5.20 -0.52
C SER A 44 -3.01 -4.25 -0.64
N LEU A 45 -1.81 -4.62 -0.17
CA LEU A 45 -0.61 -3.77 -0.25
C LEU A 45 0.00 -3.66 -1.64
N ILE A 46 0.04 -4.76 -2.40
CA ILE A 46 0.75 -4.82 -3.70
C ILE A 46 -0.23 -4.72 -4.86
N ILE A 47 -1.36 -5.43 -4.80
CA ILE A 47 -2.32 -5.51 -5.91
C ILE A 47 -3.43 -4.47 -5.75
N GLY A 48 -3.72 -4.05 -4.52
CA GLY A 48 -4.78 -3.09 -4.18
C GLY A 48 -6.19 -3.61 -4.41
N GLN A 49 -6.36 -4.94 -4.58
CA GLN A 49 -7.66 -5.59 -4.67
C GLN A 49 -7.72 -6.77 -3.70
N SER A 50 -8.87 -6.94 -3.05
CA SER A 50 -9.16 -8.07 -2.17
C SER A 50 -9.56 -9.28 -3.02
N GLY A 51 -8.65 -10.23 -3.25
CA GLY A 51 -8.98 -11.48 -3.95
C GLY A 51 -7.77 -12.34 -4.32
N LEU A 52 -7.95 -13.67 -4.28
CA LEU A 52 -6.92 -14.64 -4.65
C LEU A 52 -6.67 -14.67 -6.16
N TRP A 53 -7.68 -14.35 -6.97
CA TRP A 53 -7.56 -14.39 -8.44
C TRP A 53 -6.66 -13.28 -9.01
N PRO A 54 -6.82 -11.99 -8.63
CA PRO A 54 -5.86 -10.94 -8.99
C PRO A 54 -4.43 -11.24 -8.53
N LEU A 55 -4.30 -11.87 -7.36
CA LEU A 55 -3.01 -12.29 -6.80
C LEU A 55 -2.33 -13.36 -7.65
N ILE A 56 -3.03 -14.46 -7.93
CA ILE A 56 -2.49 -15.54 -8.77
C ILE A 56 -2.13 -15.00 -10.16
N ARG A 57 -2.99 -14.17 -10.75
CA ARG A 57 -2.73 -13.58 -12.08
C ARG A 57 -1.49 -12.69 -12.07
N TYR A 58 -1.34 -11.85 -11.05
CA TYR A 58 -0.16 -10.99 -10.87
C TYR A 58 1.11 -11.83 -10.70
N GLU A 59 1.10 -12.81 -9.81
CA GLU A 59 2.25 -13.68 -9.55
C GLU A 59 2.64 -14.49 -10.79
N VAL A 60 1.67 -15.11 -11.48
CA VAL A 60 1.95 -15.89 -12.70
C VAL A 60 2.55 -15.02 -13.80
N ILE A 61 1.97 -13.84 -14.05
CA ILE A 61 2.48 -12.95 -15.11
C ILE A 61 3.87 -12.42 -14.73
N THR A 62 4.07 -12.03 -13.48
CA THR A 62 5.36 -11.51 -13.00
C THR A 62 6.43 -12.61 -13.05
N LEU A 63 6.10 -13.82 -12.60
CA LEU A 63 6.98 -14.99 -12.63
C LEU A 63 7.38 -15.37 -14.06
N LEU A 64 6.45 -15.33 -15.01
CA LEU A 64 6.74 -15.62 -16.42
C LEU A 64 7.57 -14.52 -17.09
N CYS A 65 7.41 -13.26 -16.68
CA CYS A 65 8.15 -12.13 -17.26
C CYS A 65 9.52 -11.90 -16.62
N MET A 66 9.75 -12.40 -15.40
CA MET A 66 10.97 -12.15 -14.61
C MET A 66 12.26 -12.69 -15.24
N PRO A 67 12.33 -13.92 -15.77
CA PRO A 67 13.59 -14.49 -16.26
C PRO A 67 13.87 -14.25 -17.74
N VAL A 68 12.99 -13.56 -18.48
CA VAL A 68 13.08 -13.47 -19.95
C VAL A 68 13.60 -12.09 -20.40
N PRO A 69 14.92 -11.94 -20.61
CA PRO A 69 15.48 -10.76 -21.25
C PRO A 69 15.27 -10.79 -22.78
N GLY A 70 15.50 -9.66 -23.44
CA GLY A 70 15.47 -9.54 -24.91
C GLY A 70 14.08 -9.40 -25.54
N ALA A 71 14.01 -9.53 -26.87
CA ALA A 71 12.82 -9.25 -27.67
C ALA A 71 11.62 -10.17 -27.35
N LEU A 72 11.87 -11.44 -27.02
CA LEU A 72 10.81 -12.36 -26.58
C LEU A 72 10.19 -11.90 -25.26
N GLY A 73 11.03 -11.47 -24.32
CA GLY A 73 10.57 -10.90 -23.05
C GLY A 73 9.78 -9.63 -23.24
N LEU A 74 10.21 -8.77 -24.16
CA LEU A 74 9.51 -7.54 -24.54
C LEU A 74 8.11 -7.84 -25.07
N PHE A 75 7.99 -8.77 -26.02
CA PHE A 75 6.71 -9.18 -26.58
C PHE A 75 5.78 -9.78 -25.52
N LEU A 76 6.32 -10.63 -24.64
CA LEU A 76 5.56 -11.24 -23.56
C LEU A 76 5.00 -10.17 -22.60
N ARG A 77 5.83 -9.21 -22.20
CA ARG A 77 5.43 -8.07 -21.35
C ARG A 77 4.37 -7.21 -22.02
N MET A 78 4.53 -6.88 -23.30
CA MET A 78 3.53 -6.12 -24.08
C MET A 78 2.17 -6.84 -24.16
N LYS A 79 2.14 -8.18 -24.11
CA LYS A 79 0.88 -8.94 -24.17
C LYS A 79 0.28 -9.21 -22.78
N LEU A 80 1.11 -9.43 -21.77
CA LEU A 80 0.66 -9.81 -20.42
C LEU A 80 0.43 -8.62 -19.49
N TYR A 81 1.23 -7.56 -19.55
CA TYR A 81 1.07 -6.43 -18.64
C TYR A 81 -0.22 -5.63 -18.85
N PRO A 82 -0.72 -5.42 -20.09
CA PRO A 82 -2.04 -4.81 -20.28
C PRO A 82 -3.19 -5.61 -19.65
N ARG A 83 -2.98 -6.90 -19.35
CA ARG A 83 -3.97 -7.74 -18.66
C ARG A 83 -3.99 -7.56 -17.14
N LEU A 84 -2.99 -6.86 -16.58
CA LEU A 84 -2.88 -6.50 -15.17
C LEU A 84 -3.22 -5.02 -14.94
N LEU A 85 -2.84 -4.17 -15.89
CA LEU A 85 -3.01 -2.73 -15.83
C LEU A 85 -4.47 -2.34 -16.07
N GLY A 86 -4.91 -1.20 -15.53
CA GLY A 86 -6.27 -0.73 -15.70
C GLY A 86 -6.59 -0.32 -17.15
N ARG A 87 -5.67 0.39 -17.80
CA ARG A 87 -5.75 0.73 -19.24
C ARG A 87 -4.34 0.88 -19.80
N VAL A 88 -4.13 0.37 -21.01
CA VAL A 88 -2.89 0.58 -21.79
C VAL A 88 -3.27 1.01 -23.19
N GLY A 89 -2.62 2.06 -23.69
CA GLY A 89 -2.80 2.56 -25.04
C GLY A 89 -2.10 1.71 -26.11
N ARG A 90 -1.97 2.27 -27.30
CA ARG A 90 -1.24 1.71 -28.45
C ARG A 90 0.24 2.05 -28.37
N ASN A 91 1.07 1.20 -28.95
CA ASN A 91 2.52 1.40 -29.02
C ASN A 91 3.18 1.63 -27.65
N VAL A 92 2.74 0.87 -26.64
CA VAL A 92 3.31 0.91 -25.29
C VAL A 92 4.31 -0.21 -25.10
N THR A 93 5.51 0.15 -24.67
CA THR A 93 6.62 -0.78 -24.45
C THR A 93 6.96 -0.84 -22.97
N PHE A 94 7.25 -2.05 -22.49
CA PHE A 94 7.59 -2.30 -21.09
C PHE A 94 8.97 -2.92 -20.97
N GLY A 95 9.86 -2.23 -20.26
CA GLY A 95 11.19 -2.67 -19.89
C GLY A 95 11.20 -3.88 -18.97
N HIS A 96 12.39 -4.42 -18.74
CA HIS A 96 12.65 -5.62 -17.96
C HIS A 96 12.74 -5.26 -16.49
N GLY A 97 12.24 -6.13 -15.61
CA GLY A 97 12.33 -5.92 -14.17
C GLY A 97 11.48 -4.75 -13.65
N ILE A 98 10.42 -4.36 -14.37
CA ILE A 98 9.51 -3.33 -13.86
C ILE A 98 8.72 -3.85 -12.66
N VAL A 99 8.44 -2.98 -11.70
CA VAL A 99 7.65 -3.28 -10.52
C VAL A 99 6.31 -2.54 -10.61
N LEU A 100 5.21 -3.28 -10.64
CA LEU A 100 3.86 -2.71 -10.70
C LEU A 100 3.20 -2.82 -9.33
N ARG A 101 2.80 -1.69 -8.75
CA ARG A 101 2.04 -1.62 -7.50
C ARG A 101 0.70 -0.98 -7.76
N HIS A 102 -0.37 -1.61 -7.25
CA HIS A 102 -1.75 -1.24 -7.55
C HIS A 102 -2.03 -1.24 -9.07
N PRO A 103 -1.67 -2.29 -9.83
CA PRO A 103 -1.64 -2.26 -11.29
C PRO A 103 -2.99 -1.90 -11.92
N HIS A 104 -4.10 -2.32 -11.32
CA HIS A 104 -5.46 -2.04 -11.81
C HIS A 104 -5.82 -0.53 -11.81
N LYS A 105 -5.14 0.30 -11.04
CA LYS A 105 -5.31 1.76 -11.05
C LYS A 105 -4.48 2.46 -12.12
N ILE A 106 -3.42 1.81 -12.60
CA ILE A 106 -2.48 2.40 -13.54
C ILE A 106 -3.13 2.47 -14.93
N ARG A 107 -3.06 3.66 -15.53
CA ARG A 107 -3.56 3.93 -16.89
C ARG A 107 -2.44 4.57 -17.70
N ILE A 108 -2.08 3.92 -18.80
CA ILE A 108 -1.01 4.36 -19.71
C ILE A 108 -1.65 4.80 -21.04
N GLY A 109 -1.21 5.94 -21.56
CA GLY A 109 -1.61 6.49 -22.85
C GLY A 109 -0.97 5.79 -24.04
N ASP A 110 -1.09 6.39 -25.22
CA ASP A 110 -0.46 5.91 -26.45
C ASP A 110 1.01 6.36 -26.51
N ASP A 111 1.86 5.62 -27.22
CA ASP A 111 3.26 5.94 -27.51
C ASP A 111 4.16 6.13 -26.27
N VAL A 112 3.96 5.28 -25.26
CA VAL A 112 4.72 5.32 -24.00
C VAL A 112 5.79 4.22 -23.96
N HIS A 113 7.03 4.60 -23.68
CA HIS A 113 8.09 3.66 -23.32
C HIS A 113 8.35 3.72 -21.82
N ILE A 114 8.23 2.58 -21.15
CA ILE A 114 8.65 2.38 -19.77
C ILE A 114 9.97 1.61 -19.82
N ASP A 115 11.01 2.20 -19.24
CA ASP A 115 12.35 1.64 -19.28
C ASP A 115 12.52 0.48 -18.27
N ASP A 116 13.66 -0.20 -18.37
CA ASP A 116 14.04 -1.29 -17.49
C ASP A 116 14.10 -0.81 -16.03
N GLN A 117 13.76 -1.69 -15.09
CA GLN A 117 13.86 -1.48 -13.64
C GLN A 117 13.02 -0.31 -13.09
N CYS A 118 12.03 0.15 -13.85
CA CYS A 118 11.10 1.18 -13.39
C CYS A 118 10.08 0.66 -12.37
N VAL A 119 9.69 1.53 -11.43
CA VAL A 119 8.60 1.26 -10.48
C VAL A 119 7.39 2.12 -10.85
N LEU A 120 6.24 1.49 -11.10
CA LEU A 120 4.97 2.17 -11.30
C LEU A 120 4.06 1.88 -10.12
N ASP A 121 3.77 2.90 -9.32
CA ASP A 121 2.93 2.80 -8.13
C ASP A 121 1.75 3.76 -8.21
N ALA A 122 0.55 3.23 -8.02
CA ALA A 122 -0.70 3.99 -7.92
C ALA A 122 -1.32 3.89 -6.52
N LYS A 123 -0.47 3.84 -5.48
CA LYS A 123 -0.89 3.91 -4.08
C LYS A 123 -1.38 5.31 -3.73
N GLY A 124 -2.59 5.41 -3.20
CA GLY A 124 -3.30 6.67 -2.98
C GLY A 124 -4.70 6.64 -3.60
N ALA A 125 -5.60 7.48 -3.11
CA ALA A 125 -6.95 7.64 -3.65
C ALA A 125 -6.91 8.48 -4.93
#